data_AF-A0A914KTF3-F1
#
_entry.id   AF-A0A914KTF3-F1
#
_cell.length_a   1.000
_cell.length_b   1.000
_cell.length_c   1.000
_cell.angle_alpha   90.00
_cell.angle_beta   90.00
_cell.angle_gamma   90.00
#
_symmetry.space_group_name_H-M   'P 1'
#
loop_
_entity.id
_entity.type
_entity.pdbx_description
1 polymer ?
#
loop_
_entity_poly.entity_id
_entity_poly.type
_entity_poly.pdbx_seq_one_letter_code
_entity_poly.pdbx_strand_id
1 'polypeptide(L)'
;MIFVLKSSRPRSVSTYHNVNMVKFKHNVLEEEFNESYFESAKRSLIFELIKDRSSLKSTIDFAILASLRRLNSGFTKDIYTKVWHANKDEVRINGSTAIRNLLDEQNSFTALTISANKRREVEKFFPEIKEASTADLKLSEELMEEDE
;
A
#
# COMPACT_ATOMS: atom_id res chain seq x y z
N MET A 1 -19.55 -1.05 -8.54
CA MET A 1 -19.00 -0.50 -9.80
C MET A 1 -17.71 0.21 -9.42
N ILE A 2 -16.60 -0.17 -10.04
CA ILE A 2 -15.31 0.44 -9.74
C ILE A 2 -15.08 1.55 -10.76
N PHE A 3 -14.51 2.63 -10.31
CA PHE A 3 -14.17 3.75 -11.15
C PHE A 3 -12.70 4.05 -10.98
N VAL A 4 -11.97 4.16 -12.08
CA VAL A 4 -10.54 4.41 -12.13
C VAL A 4 -10.32 5.81 -12.66
N LEU A 5 -9.63 6.61 -11.87
CA LEU A 5 -9.08 7.89 -12.33
C LEU A 5 -7.70 7.61 -12.91
N LYS A 6 -7.55 7.79 -14.23
CA LYS A 6 -6.23 8.08 -14.79
C LYS A 6 -5.91 9.51 -14.34
N SER A 7 -4.80 9.71 -13.64
CA SER A 7 -4.55 10.96 -12.91
C SER A 7 -4.64 12.19 -13.81
N SER A 8 -5.76 12.87 -13.75
CA SER A 8 -5.87 14.30 -14.00
C SER A 8 -7.03 14.79 -13.13
N ARG A 9 -6.68 15.33 -11.95
CA ARG A 9 -7.69 15.81 -11.01
C ARG A 9 -8.23 17.17 -11.46
N PRO A 10 -9.55 17.40 -11.39
CA PRO A 10 -10.10 18.75 -11.45
C PRO A 10 -9.63 19.58 -10.24
N ARG A 11 -9.37 20.87 -10.47
CA ARG A 11 -8.77 21.83 -9.53
C ARG A 11 -9.50 21.97 -8.17
N SER A 12 -10.73 21.49 -8.00
CA SER A 12 -11.54 21.68 -6.78
C SER A 12 -11.38 20.59 -5.71
N VAL A 13 -10.98 19.36 -6.06
CA VAL A 13 -10.66 18.29 -5.08
C VAL A 13 -9.19 18.37 -4.63
N SER A 14 -8.40 19.17 -5.34
CA SER A 14 -7.00 19.48 -5.06
C SER A 14 -6.76 20.29 -3.78
N THR A 15 -7.77 20.70 -3.02
CA THR A 15 -7.56 21.59 -1.86
C THR A 15 -7.60 20.87 -0.51
N TYR A 16 -8.41 19.80 -0.36
CA TYR A 16 -8.54 19.10 0.94
C TYR A 16 -7.63 17.87 1.08
N HIS A 17 -7.39 17.12 0.00
CA HIS A 17 -6.43 16.02 0.01
C HIS A 17 -4.98 16.51 -0.04
N ASN A 18 -4.75 17.71 -0.57
CA ASN A 18 -3.41 18.22 -0.81
C ASN A 18 -2.72 18.65 0.49
N VAL A 19 -3.43 19.28 1.44
CA VAL A 19 -2.79 19.70 2.71
C VAL A 19 -2.33 18.51 3.56
N ASN A 20 -3.13 17.45 3.67
CA ASN A 20 -2.75 16.28 4.48
C ASN A 20 -1.74 15.37 3.77
N MET A 21 -1.83 15.26 2.44
CA MET A 21 -0.88 14.45 1.68
C MET A 21 0.45 15.18 1.48
N VAL A 22 0.47 16.52 1.41
CA VAL A 22 1.69 17.34 1.48
C VAL A 22 2.30 17.26 2.88
N LYS A 23 1.51 17.35 3.95
CA LYS A 23 2.01 17.11 5.32
C LYS A 23 2.55 15.69 5.49
N PHE A 24 1.89 14.68 4.91
CA PHE A 24 2.38 13.30 4.94
C PHE A 24 3.67 13.14 4.12
N LYS A 25 3.75 13.73 2.91
CA LYS A 25 4.97 13.77 2.10
C LYS A 25 6.11 14.44 2.87
N HIS A 26 5.87 15.60 3.48
CA HIS A 26 6.87 16.33 4.26
C HIS A 26 7.35 15.53 5.49
N ASN A 27 6.42 14.96 6.27
CA ASN A 27 6.78 14.27 7.52
C ASN A 27 7.40 12.88 7.30
N VAL A 28 7.03 12.17 6.22
CA VAL A 28 7.53 10.81 5.94
C VAL A 28 8.78 10.82 5.05
N LEU A 29 8.93 11.82 4.18
CA LEU A 29 10.03 11.87 3.21
C LEU A 29 11.11 12.90 3.57
N GLU A 30 10.80 13.90 4.41
CA GLU A 30 11.69 15.05 4.64
C GLU A 30 12.14 15.15 6.11
N GLU A 31 11.27 14.96 7.11
CA GLU A 31 11.65 14.99 8.54
C GLU A 31 12.38 13.72 9.03
N GLU A 32 13.28 13.87 10.01
CA GLU A 32 13.93 12.75 10.70
C GLU A 32 12.90 11.92 11.47
N PHE A 33 12.94 10.59 11.29
CA PHE A 33 12.08 9.71 12.08
C PHE A 33 12.45 9.82 13.57
N ASN A 34 11.44 10.16 14.38
CA ASN A 34 11.57 10.10 15.83
C ASN A 34 11.81 8.63 16.25
N GLU A 35 12.89 8.41 17.01
CA GLU A 35 13.34 7.08 17.42
C GLU A 35 12.26 6.28 18.17
N SER A 36 11.53 6.95 19.07
CA SER A 36 10.48 6.31 19.87
C SER A 36 9.32 5.84 19.00
N TYR A 37 8.91 6.65 18.01
CA TYR A 37 7.86 6.27 17.07
C TYR A 37 8.32 5.14 16.15
N PHE A 38 9.57 5.15 15.69
CA PHE A 38 10.13 4.07 14.86
C PHE A 38 10.16 2.73 15.62
N GLU A 39 10.72 2.73 16.82
CA GLU A 39 10.77 1.53 17.67
C GLU A 39 9.38 1.02 18.06
N SER A 40 8.44 1.93 18.31
CA SER A 40 7.04 1.57 18.57
C SER A 40 6.37 0.95 17.35
N ALA A 41 6.61 1.50 16.15
CA ALA A 41 6.08 0.96 14.90
C ALA A 41 6.60 -0.47 14.62
N LYS A 42 7.89 -0.73 14.87
CA LYS A 42 8.47 -2.08 14.75
C LYS A 42 7.75 -3.09 15.66
N ARG A 43 7.56 -2.73 16.93
CA ARG A 43 6.88 -3.59 17.92
C ARG A 43 5.43 -3.85 17.54
N SER A 44 4.70 -2.81 17.12
CA SER A 44 3.32 -2.93 16.67
C SER A 44 3.20 -3.84 15.44
N LEU A 45 4.11 -3.70 14.46
CA LEU A 45 4.11 -4.56 13.28
C LEU A 45 4.34 -6.03 13.64
N ILE A 46 5.32 -6.31 14.49
CA ILE A 46 5.58 -7.70 14.94
C ILE A 46 4.38 -8.26 15.68
N PHE A 47 3.75 -7.46 16.54
CA PHE A 47 2.54 -7.87 17.26
C PHE A 47 1.41 -8.25 16.31
N GLU A 48 1.10 -7.42 15.30
CA GLU A 48 0.05 -7.74 14.33
C GLU A 48 0.39 -8.99 13.51
N LEU A 49 1.65 -9.14 13.08
CA LEU A 49 2.07 -10.35 12.34
C LEU A 49 1.95 -11.65 13.16
N ILE A 50 2.09 -11.58 14.49
CA ILE A 50 1.87 -12.71 15.39
C ILE A 50 0.37 -12.94 15.60
N LYS A 51 -0.37 -11.86 15.84
CA LYS A 51 -1.82 -11.89 16.10
C LYS A 51 -2.61 -12.45 14.92
N ASP A 52 -2.24 -12.12 13.69
CA ASP A 52 -2.85 -12.68 12.48
C ASP A 52 -2.74 -14.21 12.42
N ARG A 53 -1.81 -14.80 13.18
CA ARG A 53 -1.57 -16.24 13.28
C ARG A 53 -2.05 -16.85 14.60
N SER A 54 -2.88 -16.13 15.35
CA SER A 54 -3.37 -16.57 16.67
C SER A 54 -4.35 -17.74 16.62
N SER A 55 -4.87 -18.11 15.44
CA SER A 55 -5.84 -19.19 15.29
C SER A 55 -5.29 -20.36 14.45
N LEU A 56 -5.82 -21.55 14.69
CA LEU A 56 -5.50 -22.73 13.87
C LEU A 56 -5.89 -22.51 12.40
N LYS A 57 -7.06 -21.93 12.15
CA LYS A 57 -7.53 -21.64 10.78
C LYS A 57 -6.56 -20.71 10.06
N SER A 58 -6.20 -19.58 10.67
CA SER A 58 -5.28 -18.63 10.03
C SER A 58 -3.88 -19.19 9.83
N THR A 59 -3.44 -20.09 10.72
CA THR A 59 -2.19 -20.83 10.54
C THR A 59 -2.24 -21.77 9.33
N ILE A 60 -3.35 -22.50 9.15
CA ILE A 60 -3.56 -23.39 8.00
C ILE A 60 -3.62 -22.58 6.70
N ASP A 61 -4.40 -21.50 6.67
CA ASP A 61 -4.51 -20.62 5.50
C ASP A 61 -3.12 -20.08 5.10
N PHE A 62 -2.32 -19.65 6.08
CA PHE A 62 -0.94 -19.22 5.84
C PHE A 62 -0.06 -20.36 5.32
N ALA A 63 -0.15 -21.57 5.87
CA ALA A 63 0.65 -22.71 5.44
C ALA A 63 0.35 -23.12 3.98
N ILE A 64 -0.92 -23.09 3.58
CA ILE A 64 -1.33 -23.33 2.19
C ILE A 64 -0.73 -22.26 1.27
N LEU A 65 -0.89 -20.98 1.62
CA LEU A 65 -0.33 -19.87 0.83
C LEU A 65 1.19 -19.93 0.74
N ALA A 66 1.87 -20.26 1.85
CA ALA A 66 3.32 -20.40 1.88
C ALA A 66 3.80 -21.54 0.98
N SER A 67 3.10 -22.68 0.97
CA SER A 67 3.38 -23.80 0.07
C SER A 67 3.20 -23.40 -1.40
N LEU A 68 2.08 -22.75 -1.73
CA LEU A 68 1.80 -22.28 -3.10
C LEU A 68 2.85 -21.28 -3.60
N ARG A 69 3.37 -20.44 -2.71
CA ARG A 69 4.41 -19.44 -3.01
C ARG A 69 5.84 -19.97 -2.83
N ARG A 70 6.02 -21.27 -2.57
CA ARG A 70 7.32 -21.92 -2.32
C ARG A 70 8.16 -21.21 -1.25
N LEU A 71 7.51 -20.67 -0.22
CA LEU A 71 8.19 -20.00 0.89
C LEU A 71 8.83 -21.05 1.80
N ASN A 72 10.02 -20.73 2.30
CA ASN A 72 10.73 -21.60 3.22
C ASN A 72 10.00 -21.68 4.59
N SER A 73 10.23 -22.77 5.34
CA SER A 73 9.59 -22.98 6.65
C SER A 73 10.01 -21.97 7.73
N GLY A 74 11.15 -21.30 7.54
CA GLY A 74 11.67 -20.24 8.41
C GLY A 74 11.19 -18.83 8.06
N PHE A 75 10.45 -18.65 6.96
CA PHE A 75 10.25 -17.35 6.29
C PHE A 75 9.65 -16.30 7.23
N THR A 76 8.75 -16.76 8.09
CA THR A 76 8.07 -15.91 9.07
C THR A 76 9.03 -15.42 10.14
N LYS A 77 9.88 -16.31 10.65
CA LYS A 77 10.92 -15.97 11.62
C LYS A 77 11.92 -15.01 10.99
N ASP A 78 12.28 -15.24 9.73
CA ASP A 78 13.18 -14.35 8.99
C ASP A 78 12.59 -12.94 8.86
N ILE A 79 11.29 -12.80 8.57
CA ILE A 79 10.60 -11.51 8.57
C ILE A 79 10.65 -10.85 9.95
N TYR A 80 10.34 -11.57 11.02
CA TYR A 80 10.37 -11.00 12.37
C TYR A 80 11.77 -10.50 12.74
N THR A 81 12.80 -11.27 12.41
CA THR A 81 14.19 -10.90 12.63
C THR A 81 14.57 -9.67 11.81
N LYS A 82 14.18 -9.60 10.52
CA LYS A 82 14.43 -8.45 9.66
C LYS A 82 13.74 -7.19 10.17
N VAL A 83 12.47 -7.28 10.58
CA VAL A 83 11.73 -6.13 11.14
C VAL A 83 12.37 -5.68 12.44
N TRP A 84 12.71 -6.59 13.35
CA TRP A 84 13.29 -6.25 14.65
C TRP A 84 14.61 -5.48 14.53
N HIS A 85 15.49 -5.94 13.63
CA HIS A 85 16.81 -5.36 13.40
C HIS A 85 16.82 -4.26 12.33
N ALA A 86 15.66 -3.86 11.80
CA ALA A 86 15.58 -2.83 10.79
C ALA A 86 16.17 -1.50 11.34
N ASN A 87 17.08 -0.91 10.57
CA ASN A 87 17.64 0.41 10.83
C ASN A 87 16.72 1.49 10.25
N LYS A 88 16.53 2.56 11.02
CA LYS A 88 15.76 3.75 10.66
C LYS A 88 16.21 4.37 9.33
N ASP A 89 17.52 4.48 9.10
CA ASP A 89 18.07 5.09 7.89
C ASP A 89 17.86 4.20 6.66
N GLU A 90 18.03 2.89 6.81
CA GLU A 90 17.76 1.91 5.74
C GLU A 90 16.27 1.89 5.38
N VAL A 91 15.39 1.91 6.40
CA VAL A 91 13.94 1.99 6.19
C VAL A 91 13.55 3.30 5.53
N ARG A 92 14.21 4.41 5.87
CA ARG A 92 13.99 5.70 5.20
C ARG A 92 14.41 5.62 3.74
N ILE A 93 15.64 5.19 3.44
CA ILE A 93 16.16 5.16 2.06
C ILE A 93 15.32 4.23 1.18
N ASN A 94 15.11 2.99 1.65
CA ASN A 94 14.41 1.97 0.87
C ASN A 94 12.89 2.22 0.84
N GLY A 95 12.31 2.60 1.98
CA GLY A 95 10.88 2.85 2.11
C GLY A 95 10.44 4.15 1.44
N SER A 96 11.24 5.22 1.49
CA SER A 96 10.86 6.51 0.89
C SER A 96 10.66 6.41 -0.62
N THR A 97 11.45 5.61 -1.33
CA THR A 97 11.29 5.39 -2.77
C THR A 97 9.97 4.70 -3.08
N ALA A 98 9.65 3.61 -2.38
CA ALA A 98 8.38 2.90 -2.55
C ALA A 98 7.17 3.80 -2.23
N ILE A 99 7.24 4.57 -1.13
CA ILE A 99 6.18 5.51 -0.74
C ILE A 99 6.06 6.65 -1.75
N ARG A 100 7.16 7.17 -2.28
CA ARG A 100 7.14 8.20 -3.34
C ARG A 100 6.42 7.69 -4.59
N ASN A 101 6.70 6.47 -5.01
CA ASN A 101 6.03 5.87 -6.18
C ASN A 101 4.51 5.72 -5.97
N LEU A 102 4.07 5.38 -4.75
CA LEU A 102 2.64 5.34 -4.41
C LEU A 102 1.96 6.72 -4.46
N LEU A 103 2.74 7.80 -4.36
CA LEU A 103 2.25 9.18 -4.33
C LEU A 103 2.58 9.96 -5.60
N ASP A 104 3.20 9.30 -6.58
CA ASP A 104 3.49 9.84 -7.90
C ASP A 104 2.31 9.54 -8.81
N GLU A 105 1.76 10.59 -9.38
CA GLU A 105 0.58 10.53 -10.25
C GLU A 105 0.86 9.82 -11.58
N GLN A 106 2.14 9.70 -11.99
CA GLN A 106 2.53 8.93 -13.18
C GLN A 106 2.62 7.43 -12.89
N ASN A 107 2.89 7.06 -11.65
CA ASN A 107 3.16 5.68 -11.23
C ASN A 107 2.06 5.07 -10.35
N SER A 108 0.97 5.80 -10.12
CA SER A 108 -0.15 5.37 -9.28
C SER A 108 -1.50 5.60 -9.96
N PHE A 109 -2.45 4.72 -9.66
CA PHE A 109 -3.85 4.86 -10.06
C PHE A 109 -4.72 4.98 -8.81
N THR A 110 -5.67 5.91 -8.82
CA THR A 110 -6.67 6.01 -7.75
C THR A 110 -7.95 5.35 -8.23
N ALA A 111 -8.34 4.26 -7.55
CA ALA A 111 -9.62 3.59 -7.76
C ALA A 111 -10.62 3.97 -6.65
N LEU A 112 -11.85 4.25 -7.06
CA LEU A 112 -12.97 4.56 -6.16
C LEU A 112 -14.08 3.53 -6.40
N THR A 113 -14.52 2.88 -5.32
CA THR A 113 -15.72 2.03 -5.38
C THR A 113 -16.90 2.85 -4.93
N ILE A 114 -17.89 3.01 -5.80
CA ILE A 114 -19.09 3.80 -5.49
C ILE A 114 -20.35 2.97 -5.75
N SER A 115 -21.40 3.30 -5.00
CA SER A 115 -22.74 2.82 -5.30
C SER A 115 -23.25 3.44 -6.61
N ALA A 116 -23.98 2.68 -7.42
CA ALA A 116 -24.51 3.13 -8.71
C ALA A 116 -25.32 4.43 -8.60
N ASN A 117 -26.03 4.62 -7.49
CA ASN A 117 -26.86 5.81 -7.25
C ASN A 117 -26.04 7.10 -7.04
N LYS A 118 -24.76 6.99 -6.69
CA LYS A 118 -23.85 8.13 -6.48
C LYS A 118 -23.01 8.46 -7.70
N ARG A 119 -23.19 7.74 -8.81
CA ARG A 119 -22.41 7.92 -10.05
C ARG A 119 -22.43 9.36 -10.55
N ARG A 120 -23.62 9.94 -10.73
CA ARG A 120 -23.78 11.31 -11.26
C ARG A 120 -23.15 12.37 -10.38
N GLU A 121 -23.18 12.16 -9.07
CA GLU A 121 -22.53 13.04 -8.11
C GLU A 121 -21.01 12.98 -8.25
N VAL A 122 -20.46 11.77 -8.35
CA VAL A 122 -19.01 11.55 -8.50
C VAL A 122 -18.50 12.06 -9.84
N GLU A 123 -19.22 11.83 -10.95
CA GLU A 123 -18.86 12.37 -12.28
C GLU A 123 -18.84 13.90 -12.30
N LYS A 124 -19.69 14.56 -11.49
CA LYS A 124 -19.67 16.03 -11.34
C LYS A 124 -18.39 16.52 -10.66
N PHE A 125 -17.89 15.79 -9.67
CA PHE A 125 -16.67 16.14 -8.94
C PHE A 125 -15.39 15.64 -9.63
N PHE A 126 -15.50 14.61 -10.46
CA PHE A 126 -14.40 13.96 -11.16
C PHE A 126 -14.77 13.66 -12.62
N PRO A 127 -14.90 14.68 -13.48
CA PRO A 127 -15.29 14.52 -14.88
C PRO A 127 -14.39 13.59 -15.72
N GLU A 128 -13.15 13.35 -15.28
CA GLU A 128 -12.20 12.46 -15.97
C GLU A 128 -12.22 11.01 -15.44
N ILE A 129 -13.18 10.71 -14.57
CA ILE A 129 -13.33 9.37 -13.99
C ILE A 129 -13.77 8.37 -15.07
N LYS A 130 -13.03 7.27 -15.20
CA LYS A 130 -13.40 6.18 -16.09
C LYS A 130 -14.06 5.09 -15.28
N GLU A 131 -15.17 4.56 -15.78
CA GLU A 131 -15.72 3.34 -15.23
C GLU A 131 -14.79 2.18 -15.59
N ALA A 132 -14.49 1.33 -14.61
CA ALA A 132 -13.66 0.15 -14.80
C ALA A 132 -14.33 -1.05 -14.12
N SER A 133 -14.32 -2.19 -14.80
CA SER A 133 -14.66 -3.46 -14.19
C SER A 133 -13.47 -4.00 -13.38
N THR A 134 -13.71 -4.99 -12.54
CA THR A 134 -12.63 -5.71 -11.84
C THR A 134 -11.67 -6.39 -12.83
N ALA A 135 -12.12 -6.74 -14.03
CA ALA A 135 -11.28 -7.32 -15.07
C ALA A 135 -10.32 -6.29 -15.71
N ASP A 136 -10.66 -5.00 -15.66
CA ASP A 136 -9.83 -3.92 -16.19
C ASP A 136 -8.71 -3.51 -15.20
N LEU A 137 -8.79 -3.98 -13.96
CA LEU A 137 -7.81 -3.72 -12.90
C LEU A 137 -6.67 -4.76 -12.85
N LYS A 138 -6.53 -5.59 -13.88
CA LYS A 138 -5.41 -6.54 -13.95
C LYS A 138 -4.09 -5.77 -13.85
N LEU A 139 -3.39 -5.95 -12.73
CA LEU A 139 -1.96 -5.68 -12.63
C LEU A 139 -1.31 -6.52 -13.73
N SER A 140 -0.61 -5.88 -14.67
CA SER A 140 0.02 -6.58 -15.79
C SER A 140 0.95 -7.68 -15.25
N GLU A 141 0.88 -8.87 -15.86
CA GLU A 141 1.72 -10.04 -15.53
C GLU A 141 3.22 -9.79 -15.81
N GLU A 142 3.56 -8.63 -16.36
CA GLU A 142 4.91 -8.19 -16.75
C GLU A 142 5.90 -8.03 -15.58
N LEU A 143 5.46 -8.18 -14.32
CA LEU A 143 6.34 -8.16 -13.13
C LEU A 143 6.72 -9.56 -12.61
N MET A 144 6.35 -10.64 -13.32
CA MET A 144 6.67 -12.03 -12.92
C MET A 144 7.72 -12.72 -13.81
N GLU A 145 8.33 -12.02 -14.77
CA GLU A 145 9.44 -12.52 -15.57
C GLU A 145 10.77 -11.88 -15.16
N GLU A 146 11.29 -12.16 -13.96
CA GLU A 146 12.75 -12.10 -13.73
C GLU A 146 13.19 -13.27 -12.82
N ASP A 147 14.31 -13.86 -13.23
CA ASP A 147 15.13 -14.93 -12.62
C ASP A 147 14.79 -16.40 -12.94
N GLU A 148 15.21 -16.83 -14.15
CA GLU A 148 15.70 -18.22 -14.41
C GLU A 148 17.08 -18.45 -13.79
#